data_AF-A0A397Q5S6-F1
#
_entry.id   AF-A0A397Q5S6-F1
#
_cell.length_a   1.000
_cell.length_b   1.000
_cell.length_c   1.000
_cell.angle_alpha   90.00
_cell.angle_beta   90.00
_cell.angle_gamma   90.00
#
_symmetry.space_group_name_H-M   'P 1'
#
loop_
_entity.id
_entity.type
_entity.pdbx_description
1 polymer ?
#
loop_
_entity_poly.entity_id
_entity_poly.type
_entity_poly.pdbx_seq_one_letter_code
_entity_poly.pdbx_strand_id
1 'polypeptide(L)'
;MICKRGAAALAALTLGAGLGASSVAALPLTQAACERYSGERQTLIRLGVRDHYLKGADWAQANLTQPQLDLIHRYIRIEEALKFRCPEEFAALPVDAADVPRRLDVMPPVPGQKPPAKDSGTGVTRNETPPPPARGPKEQG
;
A
#
# COMPACT_ATOMS: atom_id res chain seq x y z
N MET A 1 12.61 -5.39 -69.58
CA MET A 1 11.14 -5.41 -69.75
C MET A 1 10.49 -5.14 -68.41
N ILE A 2 9.60 -4.15 -68.36
CA ILE A 2 8.89 -3.63 -67.18
C ILE A 2 7.49 -4.27 -67.15
N CYS A 3 7.05 -4.80 -66.01
CA CYS A 3 5.63 -4.92 -65.61
C CYS A 3 5.59 -5.01 -64.07
N LYS A 4 5.39 -3.91 -63.34
CA LYS A 4 4.12 -3.30 -62.89
C LYS A 4 3.32 -4.12 -61.85
N ARG A 5 3.37 -3.58 -60.61
CA ARG A 5 2.28 -3.30 -59.66
C ARG A 5 1.35 -4.45 -59.22
N GLY A 6 1.47 -4.80 -57.93
CA GLY A 6 0.36 -5.28 -57.11
C GLY A 6 0.43 -4.64 -55.74
N ALA A 7 -0.40 -3.62 -55.51
CA ALA A 7 -0.59 -2.95 -54.24
C ALA A 7 -1.72 -3.63 -53.44
N ALA A 8 -1.71 -3.40 -52.12
CA ALA A 8 -2.75 -3.70 -51.13
C ALA A 8 -2.85 -5.20 -50.71
N ALA A 9 -2.99 -5.55 -49.43
CA ALA A 9 -3.51 -4.78 -48.30
C ALA A 9 -2.78 -5.12 -46.99
N LEU A 10 -2.33 -4.06 -46.30
CA LEU A 10 -2.04 -4.08 -44.86
C LEU A 10 -3.39 -4.15 -44.12
N ALA A 11 -3.81 -5.34 -43.72
CA ALA A 11 -4.88 -5.50 -42.75
C ALA A 11 -4.28 -5.34 -41.35
N ALA A 12 -4.16 -4.07 -40.92
CA ALA A 12 -3.90 -3.71 -39.54
C ALA A 12 -5.16 -4.06 -38.70
N LEU A 13 -5.15 -5.22 -38.06
CA LEU A 13 -6.11 -5.56 -37.00
C LEU A 13 -5.68 -4.85 -35.72
N THR A 14 -5.95 -3.55 -35.66
CA THR A 14 -5.96 -2.78 -34.41
C THR A 14 -7.25 -3.10 -33.65
N LEU A 15 -7.25 -4.19 -32.86
CA LEU A 15 -8.19 -4.34 -31.75
C LEU A 15 -7.67 -3.53 -30.57
N GLY A 16 -8.04 -2.25 -30.55
CA GLY A 16 -7.95 -1.39 -29.39
C GLY A 16 -9.18 -1.54 -28.48
N ALA A 17 -9.00 -1.12 -27.23
CA ALA A 17 -10.00 -0.86 -26.20
C ALA A 17 -10.48 -2.07 -25.36
N GLY A 18 -9.64 -2.44 -24.40
CA GLY A 18 -10.01 -3.20 -23.22
C GLY A 18 -9.06 -2.97 -22.05
N LEU A 19 -8.48 -1.76 -21.91
CA LEU A 19 -7.77 -1.33 -20.70
C LEU A 19 -8.80 -1.02 -19.59
N GLY A 20 -9.67 -1.98 -19.29
CA GLY A 20 -10.30 -2.05 -18.00
C GLY A 20 -9.19 -2.47 -17.05
N ALA A 21 -8.73 -1.56 -16.20
CA ALA A 21 -7.94 -1.92 -15.03
C ALA A 21 -8.84 -2.80 -14.15
N SER A 22 -8.92 -4.09 -14.46
CA SER A 22 -9.40 -5.10 -13.54
C SER A 22 -8.40 -5.08 -12.39
N SER A 23 -8.72 -4.30 -11.37
CA SER A 23 -8.08 -4.39 -10.06
C SER A 23 -8.36 -5.81 -9.56
N VAL A 24 -7.52 -6.77 -9.93
CA VAL A 24 -7.50 -8.10 -9.34
C VAL A 24 -6.96 -7.91 -7.93
N ALA A 25 -7.81 -7.38 -7.05
CA ALA A 25 -7.55 -7.36 -5.63
C ALA A 25 -7.46 -8.83 -5.21
N ALA A 26 -6.30 -9.22 -4.67
CA ALA A 26 -6.12 -10.58 -4.17
C ALA A 26 -7.20 -10.84 -3.11
N LEU A 27 -8.00 -11.91 -3.29
CA LEU A 27 -9.01 -12.27 -2.30
C LEU A 27 -8.33 -12.45 -0.94
N PRO A 28 -8.90 -11.90 0.15
CA PRO A 28 -8.35 -12.05 1.48
C PRO A 28 -8.22 -13.54 1.84
N LEU A 29 -7.18 -13.89 2.59
CA LEU A 29 -7.07 -15.23 3.18
C LEU A 29 -8.03 -15.35 4.38
N THR A 30 -8.33 -16.60 4.76
CA THR A 30 -9.02 -16.87 6.03
C THR A 30 -8.09 -16.59 7.20
N GLN A 31 -8.65 -16.25 8.36
CA GLN A 31 -7.86 -16.00 9.58
C GLN A 31 -6.92 -17.16 9.91
N ALA A 32 -7.44 -18.39 9.89
CA ALA A 32 -6.64 -19.60 10.15
C ALA A 32 -5.47 -19.77 9.16
N ALA A 33 -5.61 -19.28 7.92
CA ALA A 33 -4.52 -19.33 6.95
C ALA A 33 -3.49 -18.20 7.18
N CYS A 34 -3.93 -17.02 7.59
CA CYS A 34 -3.05 -15.94 8.03
C CYS A 34 -2.22 -16.34 9.26
N GLU A 35 -2.83 -16.95 10.27
CA GLU A 35 -2.14 -17.47 11.46
C GLU A 35 -1.10 -18.53 11.09
N ARG A 36 -1.45 -19.45 10.18
CA ARG A 36 -0.51 -20.47 9.68
C ARG A 36 0.69 -19.82 9.00
N TYR A 37 0.46 -18.86 8.11
CA TYR A 37 1.54 -18.14 7.44
C TYR A 37 2.40 -17.31 8.39
N SER A 38 1.81 -16.71 9.43
CA SER A 38 2.56 -16.01 10.47
C SER A 38 3.45 -16.98 11.26
N GLY A 39 2.93 -18.16 11.64
CA GLY A 39 3.72 -19.20 12.31
C GLY A 39 4.85 -19.76 11.44
N GLU A 40 4.58 -19.95 10.14
CA GLU A 40 5.60 -20.42 9.19
C GLU A 40 6.69 -19.36 8.97
N ARG A 41 6.31 -18.09 8.79
CA ARG A 41 7.26 -16.96 8.75
C ARG A 41 8.18 -16.97 9.96
N GLN A 42 7.63 -17.12 11.17
CA GLN A 42 8.44 -17.15 12.39
C GLN A 42 9.38 -18.34 12.44
N THR A 43 8.98 -19.47 11.86
CA THR A 43 9.86 -20.64 11.73
C THR A 43 11.03 -20.36 10.79
N LEU A 44 10.76 -19.75 9.62
CA LEU A 44 11.81 -19.36 8.67
C LEU A 44 12.76 -18.31 9.24
N ILE A 45 12.24 -17.37 10.04
CA ILE A 45 13.07 -16.40 10.77
C ILE A 45 13.99 -17.12 11.76
N ARG A 46 13.49 -18.07 12.55
CA ARG A 46 14.31 -18.86 13.49
C ARG A 46 15.39 -19.70 12.77
N LEU A 47 15.13 -20.10 11.53
CA LEU A 47 16.11 -20.80 10.68
C LEU A 47 17.14 -19.86 10.04
N GLY A 48 17.10 -18.55 10.31
CA GLY A 48 18.04 -17.56 9.75
C GLY A 48 17.73 -17.14 8.31
N VAL A 49 16.59 -17.57 7.74
CA VAL A 49 16.24 -17.29 6.33
C VAL A 49 16.11 -15.79 6.07
N ARG A 50 15.59 -15.02 7.04
CA ARG A 50 15.49 -13.57 6.95
C ARG A 50 16.86 -12.91 6.79
N ASP A 51 17.87 -13.39 7.51
CA ASP A 51 19.22 -12.81 7.44
C ASP A 51 19.87 -13.08 6.09
N HIS A 52 19.60 -14.24 5.50
CA HIS A 52 20.01 -14.54 4.13
C HIS A 52 19.29 -13.67 3.11
N TYR A 53 17.97 -13.49 3.27
CA TYR A 53 17.16 -12.62 2.42
C TYR A 53 17.67 -11.16 2.44
N LEU A 54 18.01 -10.63 3.62
CA LEU A 54 18.47 -9.25 3.79
C LEU A 54 19.84 -8.97 3.14
N LYS A 55 20.64 -10.00 2.86
CA LYS A 55 21.93 -9.85 2.17
C LYS A 55 21.80 -9.66 0.66
N GLY A 56 20.61 -9.90 0.10
CA GLY A 56 20.32 -9.67 -1.32
C GLY A 56 20.66 -10.85 -2.24
N ALA A 57 20.22 -10.72 -3.49
CA ALA A 57 20.26 -11.80 -4.48
C ALA A 57 21.69 -12.20 -4.89
N ASP A 58 22.57 -11.23 -5.14
CA ASP A 58 23.95 -11.49 -5.58
C ASP A 58 24.73 -12.28 -4.51
N TRP A 59 24.59 -11.89 -3.24
CA TRP A 59 25.18 -12.62 -2.12
C TRP A 59 24.57 -14.02 -1.99
N ALA A 60 23.25 -14.12 -2.07
CA ALA A 60 22.54 -15.39 -1.94
C ALA A 60 22.97 -16.40 -3.02
N GLN A 61 23.10 -15.98 -4.27
CA GLN A 61 23.54 -16.84 -5.37
C GLN A 61 24.97 -17.37 -5.17
N ALA A 62 25.86 -16.55 -4.61
CA ALA A 62 27.25 -16.93 -4.39
C ALA A 62 27.49 -17.77 -3.11
N ASN A 63 26.59 -17.70 -2.12
CA ASN A 63 26.84 -18.24 -0.78
C ASN A 63 25.84 -19.29 -0.31
N LEU A 64 24.70 -19.45 -1.00
CA LEU A 64 23.64 -20.36 -0.58
C LEU A 64 23.50 -21.53 -1.54
N THR A 65 23.13 -22.66 -0.96
CA THR A 65 22.73 -23.86 -1.68
C THR A 65 21.31 -23.72 -2.23
N GLN A 66 20.95 -24.52 -3.24
CA GLN A 66 19.60 -24.51 -3.79
C GLN A 66 18.49 -24.69 -2.73
N PRO A 67 18.60 -25.63 -1.77
CA PRO A 67 17.59 -25.75 -0.71
C PRO A 67 17.44 -24.50 0.16
N GLN A 68 18.52 -23.77 0.41
CA GLN A 68 18.47 -22.51 1.16
C GLN A 68 17.80 -21.39 0.35
N LEU A 69 18.03 -21.35 -0.97
CA LEU A 69 17.33 -20.44 -1.87
C LEU A 69 15.82 -20.76 -1.91
N ASP A 70 15.44 -22.03 -1.89
CA ASP A 70 14.03 -22.43 -1.85
C ASP A 70 13.33 -21.97 -0.56
N LEU A 71 14.05 -21.97 0.58
CA LEU A 71 13.55 -21.39 1.83
C LEU A 71 13.35 -19.87 1.73
N ILE A 72 14.26 -19.15 1.06
CA ILE A 72 14.10 -17.71 0.80
C ILE A 72 12.89 -17.46 -0.10
N HIS A 73 12.73 -18.23 -1.17
CA HIS A 73 11.54 -18.13 -2.04
C HIS A 73 10.25 -18.35 -1.24
N ARG A 74 10.24 -19.35 -0.36
CA ARG A 74 9.09 -19.61 0.51
C ARG A 74 8.83 -18.44 1.46
N TYR A 75 9.88 -17.88 2.06
CA TYR A 75 9.79 -16.72 2.94
C TYR A 75 9.17 -15.51 2.24
N ILE A 76 9.63 -15.18 1.02
CA ILE A 76 9.09 -14.07 0.22
C ILE A 76 7.61 -14.26 -0.06
N ARG A 77 7.20 -15.46 -0.49
CA ARG A 77 5.79 -15.76 -0.81
C ARG A 77 4.87 -15.63 0.40
N ILE A 78 5.36 -15.99 1.59
CA ILE A 78 4.61 -15.85 2.84
C ILE A 78 4.50 -14.37 3.23
N GLU A 79 5.60 -13.62 3.16
CA GLU A 79 5.61 -12.19 3.44
C GLU A 79 4.64 -11.43 2.52
N GLU A 80 4.62 -11.75 1.23
CA GLU A 80 3.65 -11.19 0.27
C GLU A 80 2.21 -11.57 0.63
N ALA A 81 1.95 -12.84 0.96
CA ALA A 81 0.61 -13.29 1.32
C ALA A 81 0.10 -12.58 2.59
N LEU A 82 0.94 -12.47 3.61
CA LEU A 82 0.62 -11.72 4.82
C LEU A 82 0.41 -10.23 4.50
N LYS A 83 1.28 -9.62 3.68
CA LYS A 83 1.22 -8.20 3.32
C LYS A 83 -0.04 -7.79 2.60
N PHE A 84 -0.46 -8.58 1.62
CA PHE A 84 -1.52 -8.16 0.70
C PHE A 84 -2.86 -8.79 0.98
N ARG A 85 -2.93 -9.85 1.82
CA ARG A 85 -4.13 -10.66 1.97
C ARG A 85 -4.55 -10.91 3.42
N CYS A 86 -3.76 -10.47 4.40
CA CYS A 86 -4.08 -10.55 5.83
C CYS A 86 -4.23 -9.13 6.42
N PRO A 87 -5.46 -8.59 6.47
CA PRO A 87 -5.70 -7.20 6.84
C PRO A 87 -5.34 -6.89 8.31
N GLU A 88 -5.47 -7.86 9.22
CA GLU A 88 -5.21 -7.63 10.65
C GLU A 88 -3.73 -7.36 10.97
N GLU A 89 -2.80 -7.97 10.22
CA GLU A 89 -1.36 -7.75 10.42
C GLU A 89 -0.94 -6.30 10.11
N PHE A 90 -1.71 -5.57 9.30
CA PHE A 90 -1.42 -4.18 8.91
C PHE A 90 -2.40 -3.17 9.51
N ALA A 91 -3.61 -3.59 9.88
CA ALA A 91 -4.56 -2.74 10.60
C ALA A 91 -4.09 -2.39 12.02
N ALA A 92 -3.21 -3.22 12.61
CA ALA A 92 -2.60 -2.97 13.92
C ALA A 92 -1.41 -1.99 13.88
N LEU A 93 -0.92 -1.60 12.70
CA LEU A 93 0.11 -0.57 12.61
C LEU A 93 -0.56 0.81 12.78
N PRO A 94 -0.19 1.62 13.78
CA PRO A 94 -0.69 2.98 13.87
C PRO A 94 -0.20 3.74 12.63
N VAL A 95 -1.13 3.99 11.71
CA VAL A 95 -0.90 4.95 10.64
C VAL A 95 -1.07 6.32 11.28
N ASP A 96 0.03 6.95 11.65
CA ASP A 96 0.01 8.36 12.03
C ASP A 96 -0.57 9.14 10.86
N ALA A 97 -1.77 9.72 11.05
CA ALA A 97 -2.50 10.45 10.01
C ALA A 97 -1.71 11.66 9.45
N ALA A 98 -0.59 12.03 10.08
CA ALA A 98 0.35 13.04 9.63
C ALA A 98 1.24 12.58 8.46
N ASP A 99 1.43 11.28 8.25
CA ASP A 99 2.35 10.71 7.26
C ASP A 99 1.64 10.16 6.00
N VAL A 100 0.31 10.29 5.92
CA VAL A 100 -0.40 10.10 4.65
C VAL A 100 -0.17 11.38 3.85
N PRO A 101 0.62 11.37 2.74
CA PRO A 101 0.65 12.51 1.86
C PRO A 101 -0.79 12.75 1.41
N ARG A 102 -1.36 13.88 1.86
CA ARG A 102 -2.62 14.39 1.32
C ARG A 102 -2.44 14.30 -0.19
N ARG A 103 -3.29 13.52 -0.87
CA ARG A 103 -3.39 13.55 -2.32
C ARG A 103 -3.31 15.01 -2.68
N LEU A 104 -2.25 15.42 -3.38
CA LEU A 104 -2.17 16.76 -3.93
C LEU A 104 -3.47 16.93 -4.72
N ASP A 105 -4.30 17.85 -4.23
CA ASP A 105 -5.57 18.26 -4.81
C ASP A 105 -5.31 18.84 -6.20
N VAL A 106 -5.04 17.97 -7.17
CA VAL A 106 -5.03 18.29 -8.60
C VAL A 106 -5.77 17.17 -9.31
N MET A 107 -7.04 17.02 -8.96
CA MET A 107 -7.99 16.44 -9.89
C MET A 107 -8.44 17.58 -10.81
N PRO A 108 -8.28 17.47 -12.14
CA PRO A 108 -8.75 18.51 -13.05
C PRO A 108 -10.26 18.69 -12.91
N PRO A 109 -10.78 19.92 -12.98
CA PRO A 109 -12.21 20.17 -12.80
C PRO A 109 -13.01 19.41 -13.87
N VAL A 110 -14.02 18.66 -13.41
CA VAL A 110 -15.04 18.06 -14.28
C VAL A 110 -15.82 19.23 -14.93
N PRO A 111 -15.87 19.32 -16.28
CA PRO A 111 -16.65 20.36 -16.94
C PRO A 111 -18.14 20.20 -16.59
N GLY A 112 -18.75 21.23 -16.01
CA GLY A 112 -20.21 21.29 -15.83
C GLY A 112 -20.73 21.38 -14.38
N GLN A 113 -19.87 21.40 -13.35
CA GLN A 113 -20.35 21.72 -12.00
C GLN A 113 -20.34 23.24 -11.75
N LYS A 114 -21.54 23.80 -11.54
CA LYS A 114 -21.73 25.17 -11.06
C LYS A 114 -21.28 25.23 -9.59
N PRO A 115 -20.34 26.11 -9.21
CA PRO A 115 -19.88 26.20 -7.83
C PRO A 115 -21.02 26.67 -6.91
N PRO A 116 -21.17 26.09 -5.70
CA PRO A 116 -22.07 26.64 -4.69
C PRO A 116 -21.57 28.01 -4.23
N ALA A 117 -22.52 28.90 -3.98
CA ALA A 117 -22.28 30.30 -3.63
C ALA A 117 -21.40 30.44 -2.38
N LYS A 118 -20.43 31.36 -2.45
CA LYS A 118 -19.70 31.90 -1.29
C LYS A 118 -20.70 32.60 -0.38
N ASP A 119 -20.88 32.09 0.83
CA ASP A 119 -21.36 32.92 1.94
C ASP A 119 -20.14 33.45 2.68
N SER A 120 -19.82 34.73 2.42
CA SER A 120 -18.83 35.51 3.15
C SER A 120 -19.57 36.33 4.18
N GLY A 121 -19.59 35.85 5.43
CA GLY A 121 -20.03 36.60 6.61
C GLY A 121 -18.87 36.81 7.58
N THR A 122 -18.26 37.99 7.52
CA THR A 122 -17.17 38.45 8.37
C THR A 122 -17.68 38.83 9.78
N GLY A 123 -17.11 38.19 10.81
CA GLY A 123 -16.57 38.80 12.04
C GLY A 123 -17.47 39.55 13.03
N VAL A 124 -17.45 39.13 14.31
CA VAL A 124 -17.35 40.03 15.48
C VAL A 124 -16.48 39.38 16.56
N THR A 125 -15.65 40.24 17.15
CA THR A 125 -14.60 40.14 18.16
C THR A 125 -14.93 39.56 19.54
N ARG A 126 -13.96 38.77 20.06
CA ARG A 126 -13.24 38.84 21.35
C ARG A 126 -14.03 38.98 22.66
N ASN A 127 -13.82 38.04 23.59
CA ASN A 127 -13.41 38.41 24.95
C ASN A 127 -12.63 37.28 25.64
N GLU A 128 -11.36 37.54 25.95
CA GLU A 128 -10.57 36.78 26.93
C GLU A 128 -10.87 37.33 28.33
N THR A 129 -11.02 36.46 29.33
CA THR A 129 -10.65 36.77 30.73
C THR A 129 -10.20 35.48 31.44
N PRO A 130 -9.12 35.50 32.26
CA PRO A 130 -8.44 34.31 32.82
C PRO A 130 -9.06 33.78 34.13
N PRO A 131 -8.56 32.66 34.71
CA PRO A 131 -9.26 31.84 35.71
C PRO A 131 -9.01 32.25 37.17
N PRO A 132 -9.86 31.83 38.12
CA PRO A 132 -9.47 31.74 39.54
C PRO A 132 -8.92 30.34 39.92
N PRO A 133 -8.06 30.26 40.95
CA PRO A 133 -7.32 29.06 41.33
C PRO A 133 -8.07 28.20 42.36
N ALA A 134 -7.82 26.88 42.37
CA ALA A 134 -8.08 26.04 43.55
C ALA A 134 -6.76 25.42 44.02
N ARG A 135 -6.32 25.82 45.23
CA ARG A 135 -5.09 25.36 45.89
C ARG A 135 -5.49 24.64 47.20
N GLY A 136 -5.36 23.30 47.20
CA GLY A 136 -5.11 22.39 48.34
C GLY A 136 -6.19 22.24 49.44
N PRO A 137 -5.97 21.40 50.50
CA PRO A 137 -4.74 20.67 50.84
C PRO A 137 -4.89 19.24 51.48
N LYS A 138 -3.71 18.63 51.71
CA LYS A 138 -3.32 17.55 52.67
C LYS A 138 -3.50 16.10 52.22
N GLU A 139 -2.44 15.30 52.05
CA GLU A 139 -1.49 14.73 53.03
C GLU A 139 -2.13 13.72 54.01
N GLN A 140 -1.53 12.52 54.03
CA GLN A 140 -1.50 11.47 55.07
C GLN A 140 -2.41 10.25 54.92
N GLY A 141 -1.73 9.09 54.94
CA GLY A 141 -2.22 7.71 54.92
C GLY A 141 -1.05 6.79 54.63
#